data_AF-A0A3Q4M2Y5-F1
#
_entry.id   AF-A0A3Q4M2Y5-F1
#
_cell.length_a   1.000
_cell.length_b   1.000
_cell.length_c   1.000
_cell.angle_alpha   90.00
_cell.angle_beta   90.00
_cell.angle_gamma   90.00
#
_symmetry.space_group_name_H-M   'P 1'
#
loop_
_entity.id
_entity.type
_entity.pdbx_description
1 polymer ?
#
loop_
_entity_poly.entity_id
_entity_poly.type
_entity_poly.pdbx_seq_one_letter_code
_entity_poly.pdbx_strand_id
1 'polypeptide(L)' 'VNKRDNYNTISCILNPKLYKNVIDDVINEVRELFLDEGVDEQVLLELKTV' A
#
# COMPACT_ATOMS: atom_id res chain seq x y z
N VAL A 1 0.91 0.88 -27.40
CA VAL A 1 0.14 0.72 -26.15
C VAL A 1 -1.14 -0.04 -26.48
N ASN A 2 -1.33 -1.25 -25.94
CA ASN A 2 -2.48 -2.08 -26.27
C ASN A 2 -3.73 -1.45 -25.62
N LYS A 3 -4.89 -1.45 -26.30
CA LYS A 3 -6.13 -0.89 -25.73
C LYS A 3 -6.48 -1.53 -24.38
N ARG A 4 -6.14 -2.81 -24.22
CA ARG A 4 -6.32 -3.58 -22.98
C ARG A 4 -5.43 -3.06 -21.83
N ASP A 5 -4.20 -2.66 -22.13
CA ASP A 5 -3.28 -2.07 -21.16
C ASP A 5 -3.84 -0.73 -20.65
N ASN A 6 -4.45 0.07 -21.54
CA ASN A 6 -5.01 1.37 -21.18
C ASN A 6 -6.23 1.27 -20.24
N TYR A 7 -7.14 0.31 -20.45
CA TYR A 7 -8.26 0.08 -19.51
C TYR A 7 -7.78 -0.42 -18.15
N ASN A 8 -6.74 -1.27 -18.13
CA ASN A 8 -6.13 -1.71 -16.87
C ASN A 8 -5.44 -0.54 -16.16
N THR A 9 -4.68 0.29 -16.88
CA THR A 9 -4.02 1.50 -16.36
C THR A 9 -5.03 2.53 -15.84
N ILE A 10 -6.15 2.76 -16.52
CA ILE A 10 -7.18 3.70 -16.04
C ILE A 10 -7.96 3.09 -14.85
N SER A 11 -8.20 1.78 -14.87
CA SER A 11 -8.89 1.08 -13.79
C SER A 11 -8.10 1.09 -12.48
N CYS A 12 -6.78 0.99 -12.52
CA CYS A 12 -5.97 1.12 -11.30
C CYS A 12 -5.96 2.55 -10.74
N ILE A 13 -5.96 3.58 -11.60
CA ILE A 13 -5.98 4.98 -11.15
C ILE A 13 -7.32 5.36 -10.50
N LEU A 14 -8.44 4.81 -10.97
CA LEU A 14 -9.80 5.17 -10.52
C LEU A 14 -10.36 4.28 -9.42
N ASN A 15 -9.60 3.32 -8.89
CA ASN A 15 -10.11 2.34 -7.93
C ASN A 15 -9.55 2.59 -6.52
N PRO A 16 -10.34 3.18 -5.60
CA PRO A 16 -9.95 3.35 -4.19
C PRO A 16 -9.58 2.04 -3.49
N LYS A 17 -10.11 0.90 -3.97
CA LYS A 17 -9.77 -0.42 -3.43
C LYS A 17 -8.34 -0.82 -3.76
N LEU A 18 -7.80 -0.36 -4.88
CA LEU A 18 -6.41 -0.65 -5.24
C LEU A 18 -5.46 0.10 -4.30
N TYR A 19 -5.70 1.38 -4.05
CA TYR A 19 -4.91 2.15 -3.07
C TYR A 19 -4.97 1.51 -1.69
N LYS A 20 -6.16 1.11 -1.22
CA LYS A 20 -6.30 0.42 0.06
C LYS A 20 -5.51 -0.89 0.09
N ASN A 21 -5.59 -1.70 -0.96
CA ASN A 21 -4.85 -2.96 -1.03
C ASN A 21 -3.34 -2.73 -1.03
N VAL A 22 -2.84 -1.79 -1.82
CA VAL A 22 -1.41 -1.45 -1.84
C VAL A 22 -0.95 -0.91 -0.48
N ILE A 23 -1.75 -0.08 0.19
CA ILE A 23 -1.45 0.40 1.55
C ILE A 23 -1.41 -0.77 2.54
N ASP A 24 -2.40 -1.66 2.51
CA ASP A 24 -2.44 -2.82 3.40
C ASP A 24 -1.25 -3.77 3.13
N ASP A 25 -0.89 -4.00 1.88
CA ASP A 25 0.25 -4.83 1.48
C ASP A 25 1.58 -4.22 1.97
N VAL A 26 1.81 -2.92 1.74
CA VAL A 26 3.02 -2.22 2.20
C VAL A 26 3.13 -2.24 3.72
N ILE A 27 2.03 -1.97 4.46
CA ILE A 27 2.04 -1.99 5.92
C ILE A 27 2.35 -3.38 6.47
N ASN A 28 1.90 -4.44 5.80
CA ASN A 28 2.19 -5.81 6.21
C ASN A 28 3.65 -6.19 5.96
N GLU A 29 4.22 -5.80 4.82
CA GLU A 29 5.62 -6.11 4.47
C GLU A 29 6.62 -5.37 5.36
N VAL A 30 6.35 -4.11 5.72
CA VAL A 30 7.30 -3.32 6.54
C VAL A 30 7.16 -3.57 8.04
N ARG A 31 6.13 -4.30 8.50
CA ARG A 31 5.93 -4.59 9.93
C ARG A 31 7.12 -5.32 10.54
N GLU A 32 7.63 -6.35 9.87
CA GLU A 32 8.78 -7.12 10.35
C GLU A 32 10.06 -6.26 10.39
N LEU A 33 10.25 -5.39 9.38
CA LEU A 33 11.37 -4.45 9.35
C LEU A 33 11.35 -3.46 10.52
N PHE A 34 10.17 -2.97 10.90
CA PHE A 34 10.03 -2.07 12.04
C PHE A 34 10.36 -2.77 13.36
N LEU A 35 9.93 -4.03 13.52
CA LEU A 35 10.27 -4.83 14.70
C LEU A 35 11.77 -5.12 14.78
N ASP A 36 12.42 -5.42 13.64
CA ASP A 36 13.86 -5.67 13.56
C ASP A 36 14.69 -4.41 13.86
N GLU A 37 14.20 -3.23 13.50
CA GLU A 37 14.80 -1.95 13.86
C GLU A 37 14.44 -1.47 15.29
N GLY A 38 13.59 -2.22 16.01
CA GLY A 38 13.12 -1.86 17.35
C GLY A 38 12.19 -0.65 17.40
N VAL A 39 11.53 -0.35 16.27
CA VAL A 39 10.57 0.75 16.11
C VAL A 39 9.20 0.31 16.62
N ASP A 40 8.54 1.20 17.37
CA ASP A 40 7.22 0.94 17.97
C ASP A 40 6.14 0.75 16.89
N GLU A 41 5.28 -0.26 17.08
CA GLU A 41 4.14 -0.54 16.20
C GLU A 41 3.16 0.64 16.12
N GLN A 42 3.09 1.48 17.16
CA GLN A 42 2.31 2.71 17.15
C GLN A 42 2.78 3.69 16.06
N VAL A 43 4.08 3.75 15.78
CA VAL A 43 4.64 4.59 14.70
C VAL A 43 4.24 4.06 13.32
N LEU A 44 4.16 2.73 13.17
CA LEU A 44 3.69 2.08 11.95
C LEU A 44 2.19 2.36 11.69
N LEU A 45 1.38 2.40 12.75
CA LEU A 45 -0.04 2.75 12.65
C LEU A 45 -0.30 4.22 12.35
N GLU A 46 0.58 5.12 12.82
CA GLU A 46 0.55 6.53 12.43
C GLU A 46 0.80 6.67 10.93
N LEU A 47 1.78 5.97 10.36
CA LEU A 47 2.04 5.96 8.91
C LEU A 47 0.80 5.55 8.07
N LYS A 48 -0.04 4.66 8.59
CA LYS A 48 -1.26 4.19 7.93
C LYS A 48 -2.41 5.21 7.95
N THR A 49 -2.40 6.14 8.90
CA THR A 49 -3.56 7.01 9.20
C THR A 49 -3.43 8.43 8.63
N VAL A 50 -2.21 8.85 8.26
CA VAL A 50 -1.94 10.14 7.58
C VAL A 50 -2.21 10.03 6.08
#